data_AF-A0A8T6LT75-F1
#
_entry.id   AF-A0A8T6LT75-F1
#
_cell.length_a   1.000
_cell.length_b   1.000
_cell.length_c   1.000
_cell.angle_alpha   90.00
_cell.angle_beta   90.00
_cell.angle_gamma   90.00
#
_symmetry.space_group_name_H-M   'P 1'
#
loop_
_entity.id
_entity.type
_entity.pdbx_description
1 polymer ?
#
loop_
_entity_poly.entity_id
_entity_poly.type
_entity_poly.pdbx_seq_one_letter_code
_entity_poly.pdbx_strand_id
1 'polypeptide(L)'
;MKETKENADFSNETQKTGGKFNHKLRKWRVWHERDIPVKINGITIKKGVRIKISSKPLSTDLSIEYPNSIWKDYPEENKVKLVDNITYIFTAHLPFLLKETIRLEYNTGYPHAYSWANQCFMRFLPAYWYLCKGKRGTSVVPILKTMLNSRAQFSETKDVPPKFPETIDENIIIPFTFGKDSFLTYNIAKEIGLHPTLV
;
A
#
# COMPACT_ATOMS: atom_id res chain seq x y z
N MET A 1 46.25 -50.82 -7.71
CA MET A 1 46.32 -52.06 -6.90
C MET A 1 46.67 -51.64 -5.47
N LYS A 2 45.88 -52.12 -4.50
CA LYS A 2 45.98 -52.02 -3.03
C LYS A 2 45.43 -50.75 -2.33
N GLU A 3 44.27 -50.99 -1.71
CA GLU A 3 43.72 -50.35 -0.52
C GLU A 3 44.67 -50.41 0.68
N THR A 4 44.52 -49.49 1.64
CA THR A 4 44.30 -49.85 3.05
C THR A 4 43.69 -48.69 3.85
N LYS A 5 42.67 -49.03 4.64
CA LYS A 5 42.04 -48.26 5.72
C LYS A 5 42.99 -48.20 6.94
N GLU A 6 42.83 -47.21 7.82
CA GLU A 6 42.45 -47.45 9.23
C GLU A 6 42.26 -46.17 10.06
N ASN A 7 41.35 -46.31 11.03
CA ASN A 7 40.85 -45.33 11.98
C ASN A 7 41.89 -44.95 13.05
N ALA A 8 41.76 -43.75 13.61
CA ALA A 8 42.08 -43.51 15.02
C ALA A 8 41.27 -42.32 15.57
N ASP A 9 40.32 -42.64 16.46
CA ASP A 9 39.75 -41.72 17.44
C ASP A 9 40.87 -41.12 18.30
N PHE A 10 40.85 -39.79 18.50
CA PHE A 10 41.52 -39.17 19.64
C PHE A 10 40.64 -38.07 20.24
N SER A 11 40.04 -38.45 21.36
CA SER A 11 39.57 -37.66 22.50
C SER A 11 39.83 -36.15 22.49
N ASN A 12 38.74 -35.39 22.49
CA ASN A 12 38.70 -33.98 22.92
C ASN A 12 38.90 -33.90 24.45
N GLU A 13 40.14 -33.74 24.88
CA GLU A 13 40.45 -33.07 26.14
C GLU A 13 40.77 -31.61 25.84
N THR A 14 39.81 -30.71 26.05
CA THR A 14 40.11 -29.29 26.16
C THR A 14 39.92 -28.85 27.60
N GLN A 15 41.05 -28.68 28.25
CA GLN A 15 41.22 -28.12 29.58
C GLN A 15 40.51 -26.77 29.68
N LYS A 16 39.76 -26.63 30.78
CA LYS A 16 39.28 -25.38 31.32
C LYS A 16 40.47 -24.51 31.72
N THR A 17 40.63 -23.34 31.09
CA THR A 17 41.25 -22.19 31.75
C THR A 17 40.34 -20.98 31.56
N GLY A 18 40.07 -20.35 32.70
CA GLY A 18 39.03 -19.36 32.87
C GLY A 18 39.43 -18.02 32.28
N GLY A 19 38.60 -17.54 31.35
CA GLY A 19 38.44 -16.13 31.05
C GLY A 19 36.95 -15.86 31.07
N LYS A 20 36.44 -15.16 32.09
CA LYS A 20 35.05 -14.69 32.13
C LYS A 20 34.85 -13.61 31.06
N PHE A 21 34.74 -14.01 29.79
CA PHE A 21 34.18 -13.17 28.76
C PHE A 21 32.68 -13.10 29.01
N ASN A 22 32.27 -12.02 29.67
CA ASN A 22 30.88 -11.66 29.83
C ASN A 22 30.36 -11.22 28.45
N HIS A 23 30.13 -12.20 27.57
CA HIS A 23 29.45 -12.01 26.30
C HIS A 23 27.98 -11.75 26.66
N LYS A 24 27.68 -10.51 27.06
CA LYS A 24 26.33 -9.97 26.88
C LYS A 24 26.10 -10.08 25.38
N LEU A 25 25.43 -11.16 24.97
CA LEU A 25 24.79 -11.30 23.67
C LEU A 25 24.03 -9.99 23.49
N ARG A 26 24.61 -9.09 22.71
CA ARG A 26 24.00 -7.84 22.31
C ARG A 26 22.82 -8.32 21.49
N LYS A 27 21.64 -8.47 22.12
CA LYS A 27 20.39 -8.70 21.40
C LYS A 27 20.36 -7.60 20.37
N TRP A 28 20.63 -7.95 19.12
CA TRP A 28 20.34 -7.08 17.99
C TRP A 28 18.87 -6.78 18.15
N ARG A 29 18.54 -5.58 18.66
CA ARG A 29 17.15 -5.16 18.72
C ARG A 29 16.68 -5.24 17.29
N VAL A 30 15.70 -6.09 17.05
CA VAL A 30 15.06 -6.22 15.76
C VAL A 30 14.66 -4.79 15.39
N TRP A 31 15.12 -4.28 14.24
CA TRP A 31 14.94 -2.89 13.82
C TRP A 31 13.47 -2.40 13.86
N HIS A 32 12.52 -3.34 14.01
CA HIS A 32 11.07 -3.17 14.08
C HIS A 32 10.51 -2.67 15.44
N GLU A 33 11.32 -2.59 16.51
CA GLU A 33 10.84 -2.09 17.83
C GLU A 33 10.60 -0.56 17.86
N ARG A 34 10.94 0.18 16.80
CA ARG A 34 10.77 1.64 16.71
C ARG A 34 9.63 2.09 15.80
N ASP A 35 8.91 1.16 15.18
CA ASP A 35 7.86 1.52 14.23
C ASP A 35 6.60 1.96 14.99
N ILE A 36 6.11 3.16 14.71
CA ILE A 36 4.87 3.66 15.32
C ILE A 36 3.69 3.07 14.54
N PRO A 37 2.82 2.26 15.18
CA PRO A 37 1.69 1.66 14.49
C PRO A 37 0.62 2.73 14.23
N VAL A 38 0.18 2.80 12.97
CA VAL A 38 -0.95 3.61 12.52
C VAL A 38 -2.05 2.64 12.10
N LYS A 39 -3.13 2.60 12.89
CA LYS A 39 -4.27 1.73 12.62
C LYS A 39 -5.20 2.39 11.62
N ILE A 40 -5.54 1.67 10.57
CA ILE A 40 -6.39 2.16 9.48
C ILE A 40 -7.54 1.19 9.31
N ASN A 41 -8.75 1.70 9.50
CA ASN A 41 -9.98 0.92 9.40
C ASN A 41 -10.84 1.43 8.23
N GLY A 42 -10.89 0.66 7.15
CA GLY A 42 -11.82 0.83 6.03
C GLY A 42 -13.11 0.06 6.28
N ILE A 43 -14.27 0.71 6.10
CA ILE A 43 -15.59 0.11 6.31
C ILE A 43 -16.58 0.61 5.24
N THR A 44 -17.39 -0.31 4.72
CA THR A 44 -18.56 0.03 3.90
C THR A 44 -19.67 0.68 4.73
N ILE A 45 -20.18 1.81 4.26
CA ILE A 45 -21.36 2.48 4.81
C ILE A 45 -22.51 2.47 3.79
N LYS A 46 -23.72 2.83 4.23
CA LYS A 46 -24.94 2.77 3.40
C LYS A 46 -24.84 3.51 2.05
N LYS A 47 -23.99 4.53 1.96
CA LYS A 47 -23.82 5.38 0.78
C LYS A 47 -22.37 5.44 0.28
N GLY A 48 -21.47 4.56 0.72
CA GLY A 48 -20.09 4.60 0.27
C GLY A 48 -19.09 3.99 1.24
N VAL A 49 -17.97 4.68 1.45
CA VAL A 49 -16.81 4.15 2.19
C VAL A 49 -16.40 5.10 3.29
N ARG A 50 -16.08 4.56 4.46
CA ARG A 50 -15.51 5.30 5.59
C ARG A 50 -14.14 4.76 5.96
N ILE A 51 -13.17 5.66 6.14
CA ILE A 51 -11.80 5.36 6.53
C ILE A 51 -11.50 6.05 7.85
N LYS A 52 -11.20 5.27 8.88
CA LYS A 52 -10.76 5.78 10.18
C LYS A 52 -9.28 5.56 10.35
N ILE A 53 -8.54 6.63 10.58
CA ILE A 53 -7.10 6.61 10.85
C ILE A 53 -6.92 6.88 12.34
N SER A 54 -6.24 5.98 13.04
CA SER A 54 -5.95 6.08 14.46
C SER A 54 -4.46 5.91 14.72
N SER A 55 -3.83 6.98 15.17
CA SER A 55 -2.42 7.01 15.57
C SER A 55 -2.22 8.02 16.70
N LYS A 56 -1.08 7.93 17.39
CA LYS A 56 -0.71 8.92 18.43
C LYS A 56 -0.73 10.38 17.91
N PRO A 57 -0.16 10.71 16.73
CA PRO A 57 -0.17 12.09 16.23
C PRO A 57 -1.41 12.47 15.42
N LEU A 58 -2.22 11.50 14.98
CA LEU A 58 -3.30 11.74 14.02
C LEU A 58 -4.49 10.81 14.27
N SER A 59 -5.66 11.41 14.53
CA SER A 59 -6.96 10.74 14.58
C SER A 59 -7.89 11.44 13.59
N THR A 60 -8.33 10.74 12.56
CA THR A 60 -9.15 11.33 11.48
C THR A 60 -10.16 10.32 10.96
N ASP A 61 -11.37 10.79 10.65
CA ASP A 61 -12.44 10.01 10.04
C ASP A 61 -12.78 10.65 8.69
N LEU A 62 -12.64 9.88 7.61
CA LEU A 62 -12.91 10.30 6.24
C LEU A 62 -14.08 9.51 5.70
N SER A 63 -15.06 10.18 5.11
CA SER A 63 -16.20 9.53 4.45
C SER A 63 -16.29 9.95 2.99
N ILE A 64 -16.36 8.97 2.11
CA ILE A 64 -16.59 9.14 0.68
C ILE A 64 -18.00 8.63 0.40
N GLU A 65 -18.85 9.53 -0.10
CA GLU A 65 -20.23 9.21 -0.45
C GLU A 65 -20.37 9.13 -1.97
N TYR A 66 -21.02 8.07 -2.43
CA TYR A 66 -21.40 7.85 -3.81
C TYR A 66 -22.91 8.09 -3.98
N PRO A 67 -23.36 8.50 -5.18
CA PRO A 67 -24.77 8.57 -5.48
C PRO A 67 -25.49 7.25 -5.18
N ASN A 68 -26.67 7.32 -4.58
CA ASN A 68 -27.42 6.14 -4.12
C ASN A 68 -27.71 5.13 -5.23
N SER A 69 -27.97 5.60 -6.46
CA SER A 69 -28.19 4.73 -7.63
C SER A 69 -26.97 3.86 -7.87
N ILE A 70 -25.80 4.47 -8.01
CA ILE A 70 -24.54 3.78 -8.30
C ILE A 70 -24.13 2.86 -7.14
N TRP A 71 -24.22 3.35 -5.89
CA TRP A 71 -23.74 2.58 -4.74
C TRP A 71 -24.62 1.36 -4.45
N LYS A 72 -25.94 1.45 -4.66
CA LYS A 72 -26.84 0.31 -4.45
C LYS A 72 -26.62 -0.76 -5.51
N ASP A 73 -26.48 -0.35 -6.76
CA ASP A 73 -26.40 -1.27 -7.90
C ASP A 73 -25.03 -1.95 -8.02
N TYR A 74 -23.99 -1.41 -7.35
CA TYR A 74 -22.67 -2.01 -7.37
C TYR A 74 -22.64 -3.37 -6.64
N PRO A 75 -21.94 -4.41 -7.16
CA PRO A 75 -21.92 -5.73 -6.55
C PRO A 75 -21.29 -5.73 -5.15
N GLU A 76 -21.94 -6.36 -4.17
CA GLU A 76 -21.47 -6.40 -2.77
C GLU A 76 -20.06 -7.01 -2.62
N GLU A 77 -19.75 -8.08 -3.35
CA GLU A 77 -18.41 -8.68 -3.33
C GLU A 77 -17.34 -7.69 -3.80
N ASN A 78 -17.66 -6.88 -4.81
CA ASN A 78 -16.76 -5.88 -5.34
C ASN A 78 -16.69 -4.64 -4.43
N LYS A 79 -17.74 -4.32 -3.63
CA LYS A 79 -17.67 -3.23 -2.64
C LYS A 79 -16.54 -3.45 -1.66
N VAL A 80 -16.36 -4.67 -1.18
CA VAL A 80 -15.26 -5.01 -0.27
C VAL A 80 -13.91 -4.73 -0.92
N LYS A 81 -13.71 -5.19 -2.17
CA LYS A 81 -12.48 -4.94 -2.93
C LYS A 81 -12.26 -3.46 -3.23
N LEU A 82 -13.33 -2.71 -3.47
CA LEU A 82 -13.27 -1.26 -3.66
C LEU A 82 -12.83 -0.57 -2.37
N VAL A 83 -13.38 -0.97 -1.21
CA VAL A 83 -12.96 -0.46 0.10
C VAL A 83 -11.49 -0.75 0.36
N ASP A 84 -11.01 -1.96 0.09
CA ASP A 84 -9.59 -2.33 0.26
C ASP A 84 -8.67 -1.37 -0.53
N ASN A 85 -9.00 -1.16 -1.81
CA ASN A 85 -8.25 -0.28 -2.70
C ASN A 85 -8.29 1.20 -2.28
N ILE A 86 -9.49 1.73 -2.05
CA ILE A 86 -9.67 3.14 -1.65
C ILE A 86 -8.95 3.39 -0.33
N THR A 87 -9.14 2.51 0.65
CA THR A 87 -8.50 2.64 1.96
C THR A 87 -6.99 2.76 1.79
N TYR A 88 -6.36 1.88 1.00
CA TYR A 88 -4.93 1.95 0.74
C TYR A 88 -4.50 3.22 -0.01
N ILE A 89 -5.15 3.57 -1.12
CA ILE A 89 -4.77 4.74 -1.92
C ILE A 89 -4.83 6.03 -1.08
N PHE A 90 -5.86 6.18 -0.26
CA PHE A 90 -6.04 7.36 0.58
C PHE A 90 -5.10 7.42 1.79
N THR A 91 -4.45 6.32 2.18
CA THR A 91 -3.58 6.30 3.38
C THR A 91 -2.13 5.88 3.12
N ALA A 92 -1.80 5.38 1.93
CA ALA A 92 -0.45 4.95 1.59
C ALA A 92 0.59 6.08 1.63
N HIS A 93 0.15 7.33 1.56
CA HIS A 93 1.01 8.52 1.66
C HIS A 93 1.24 9.00 3.11
N LEU A 94 0.56 8.43 4.12
CA LEU A 94 0.72 8.83 5.52
C LEU A 94 2.17 8.78 6.05
N PRO A 95 3.04 7.83 5.63
CA PRO A 95 4.44 7.83 6.05
C PRO A 95 5.18 9.12 5.70
N PHE A 96 4.78 9.78 4.61
CA PHE A 96 5.34 11.06 4.22
C PHE A 96 4.92 12.21 5.14
N LEU A 97 3.64 12.23 5.51
CA LEU A 97 3.06 13.30 6.31
C LEU A 97 3.61 13.28 7.75
N LEU A 98 3.74 12.09 8.32
CA LEU A 98 4.17 11.91 9.71
C LEU A 98 5.70 11.95 9.89
N LYS A 99 6.48 11.83 8.79
CA LYS A 99 7.97 11.90 8.79
C LYS A 99 8.67 10.93 9.74
N GLU A 100 7.99 9.87 10.15
CA GLU A 100 8.48 8.85 11.08
C GLU A 100 8.49 7.48 10.39
N THR A 101 9.29 6.55 10.91
CA THR A 101 9.18 5.14 10.54
C THR A 101 7.89 4.59 11.11
N ILE A 102 6.86 4.51 10.28
CA ILE A 102 5.53 4.06 10.67
C ILE A 102 5.20 2.70 10.05
N ARG A 103 4.41 1.92 10.79
CA ARG A 103 3.79 0.69 10.31
C ARG A 103 2.31 0.95 10.10
N LEU A 104 1.85 0.79 8.87
CA LEU A 104 0.44 0.94 8.52
C LEU A 104 -0.26 -0.41 8.74
N GLU A 105 -1.20 -0.44 9.68
CA GLU A 105 -1.96 -1.64 10.03
C GLU A 105 -3.39 -1.50 9.50
N TYR A 106 -3.69 -2.24 8.45
CA TYR A 106 -4.98 -2.23 7.78
C TYR A 106 -5.87 -3.38 8.27
N ASN A 107 -7.14 -3.09 8.53
CA ASN A 107 -8.16 -4.13 8.69
C ASN A 107 -8.61 -4.73 7.34
N THR A 108 -8.30 -4.05 6.23
CA THR A 108 -8.66 -4.43 4.86
C THR A 108 -7.72 -5.50 4.31
N GLY A 109 -8.20 -6.18 3.27
CA GLY A 109 -7.39 -7.14 2.51
C GLY A 109 -6.29 -6.46 1.71
N TYR A 110 -5.43 -7.28 1.08
CA TYR A 110 -4.42 -6.80 0.15
C TYR A 110 -5.08 -6.09 -1.05
N PRO A 111 -4.72 -4.83 -1.33
CA PRO A 111 -5.37 -4.05 -2.38
C PRO A 111 -4.80 -4.40 -3.76
N HIS A 112 -5.66 -4.63 -4.75
CA HIS A 112 -5.26 -4.83 -6.15
C HIS A 112 -4.42 -3.69 -6.70
N ALA A 113 -4.80 -2.46 -6.35
CA ALA A 113 -4.13 -1.25 -6.79
C ALA A 113 -2.82 -0.98 -6.04
N TYR A 114 -2.32 -1.92 -5.21
CA TYR A 114 -1.09 -1.73 -4.42
C TYR A 114 0.11 -1.31 -5.29
N SER A 115 0.37 -2.08 -6.35
CA SER A 115 1.52 -1.86 -7.24
C SER A 115 1.38 -0.52 -7.98
N TRP A 116 0.20 -0.26 -8.55
CA TRP A 116 -0.12 0.98 -9.24
C TRP A 116 0.04 2.20 -8.31
N ALA A 117 -0.57 2.16 -7.12
CA ALA A 117 -0.52 3.25 -6.16
C ALA A 117 0.92 3.53 -5.74
N ASN A 118 1.72 2.49 -5.43
CA ASN A 118 3.13 2.66 -5.09
C ASN A 118 3.94 3.27 -6.24
N GLN A 119 3.74 2.83 -7.48
CA GLN A 119 4.39 3.42 -8.63
C GLN A 119 4.01 4.88 -8.82
N CYS A 120 2.72 5.22 -8.65
CA CYS A 120 2.25 6.60 -8.68
C CYS A 120 2.94 7.45 -7.62
N PHE A 121 2.94 7.03 -6.35
CA PHE A 121 3.59 7.78 -5.27
C PHE A 121 5.09 7.99 -5.52
N MET A 122 5.79 6.95 -6.00
CA MET A 122 7.21 7.03 -6.33
C MET A 122 7.49 7.99 -7.50
N ARG A 123 6.63 7.97 -8.53
CA ARG A 123 6.77 8.84 -9.71
C ARG A 123 6.46 10.30 -9.39
N PHE A 124 5.50 10.56 -8.52
CA PHE A 124 5.10 11.92 -8.13
C PHE A 124 5.89 12.49 -6.94
N LEU A 125 6.78 11.70 -6.34
CA LEU A 125 7.64 12.10 -5.22
C LEU A 125 8.42 13.41 -5.48
N PRO A 126 9.06 13.61 -6.65
CA PRO A 126 9.81 14.84 -6.91
C PRO A 126 8.92 16.09 -6.96
N ALA A 127 7.72 15.96 -7.54
CA ALA A 127 6.75 17.05 -7.60
C ALA A 127 6.22 17.39 -6.20
N TYR A 128 5.96 16.38 -5.37
CA TYR A 128 5.54 16.58 -3.99
C TYR A 128 6.62 17.25 -3.14
N TRP A 129 7.89 16.85 -3.30
CA TRP A 129 9.03 17.51 -2.65
C TRP A 129 9.09 19.01 -2.98
N TYR A 130 8.84 19.37 -4.24
CA TYR A 130 8.83 20.77 -4.68
C TYR A 130 7.71 21.56 -3.98
N LEU A 131 6.52 20.98 -3.85
CA LEU A 131 5.35 21.61 -3.22
C LEU A 131 5.48 21.75 -1.69
N CYS A 132 6.08 20.77 -1.00
CA CYS A 132 6.21 20.77 0.46
C CYS A 132 7.30 21.70 1.03
N LYS A 133 7.62 22.78 0.30
CA LYS A 133 8.70 23.73 0.62
C LYS A 133 10.03 23.02 0.83
N GLY A 134 10.47 22.24 -0.17
CA GLY A 134 11.88 21.94 -0.30
C GLY A 134 12.67 23.25 -0.31
N LYS A 135 13.32 23.59 0.81
CA LYS A 135 14.30 24.67 0.81
C LYS A 135 15.32 24.33 -0.28
N ARG A 136 15.74 25.29 -1.10
CA ARG A 136 16.81 25.08 -2.09
C ARG A 136 17.94 24.27 -1.43
N GLY A 137 18.19 23.06 -1.91
CA GLY A 137 19.22 22.15 -1.38
C GLY A 137 18.73 20.96 -0.52
N THR A 138 17.45 20.82 -0.18
CA THR A 138 16.97 19.58 0.48
C THR A 138 16.83 18.43 -0.51
N SER A 139 17.37 17.25 -0.21
CA SER A 139 17.26 16.07 -1.08
C SER A 139 15.90 15.35 -0.94
N VAL A 140 15.47 14.65 -1.99
CA VAL A 140 14.30 13.75 -2.00
C VAL A 140 14.60 12.43 -1.26
N VAL A 141 15.89 12.09 -1.10
CA VAL A 141 16.36 10.84 -0.49
C VAL A 141 15.74 10.53 0.88
N PRO A 142 15.57 11.47 1.82
CA PRO A 142 14.93 11.18 3.12
C PRO A 142 13.48 10.72 2.96
N ILE A 143 12.73 11.35 2.05
CA ILE A 143 11.33 11.03 1.77
C ILE A 143 11.23 9.63 1.16
N LEU A 144 12.09 9.35 0.17
CA LEU A 144 12.19 8.03 -0.45
C LEU A 144 12.55 6.94 0.58
N LYS A 145 13.51 7.24 1.46
CA LYS A 145 13.93 6.31 2.53
C LYS A 145 12.78 6.01 3.49
N THR A 146 12.00 7.01 3.88
CA THR A 146 10.81 6.79 4.72
C THR A 146 9.81 5.88 4.01
N MET A 147 9.60 6.07 2.70
CA MET A 147 8.66 5.26 1.95
C MET A 147 9.09 3.80 1.82
N LEU A 148 10.35 3.56 1.44
CA LEU A 148 10.90 2.20 1.31
C LEU A 148 10.98 1.45 2.64
N ASN A 149 11.11 2.18 3.75
CA ASN A 149 11.10 1.59 5.08
C ASN A 149 9.70 1.45 5.68
N SER A 150 8.70 2.15 5.16
CA SER A 150 7.32 2.00 5.61
C SER A 150 6.81 0.61 5.26
N ARG A 151 6.08 -0.01 6.18
CA ARG A 151 5.52 -1.34 6.00
C ARG A 151 4.02 -1.27 6.13
N ALA A 152 3.31 -1.81 5.15
CA ALA A 152 1.88 -2.06 5.22
C ALA A 152 1.64 -3.51 5.66
N GLN A 153 0.80 -3.69 6.66
CA GLN A 153 0.28 -4.98 7.09
C GLN A 153 -1.22 -5.01 6.80
N PHE A 154 -1.65 -6.01 6.05
CA PHE A 154 -3.04 -6.23 5.67
C PHE A 154 -3.60 -7.42 6.45
N SER A 155 -4.91 -7.45 6.66
CA SER A 155 -5.57 -8.56 7.35
C SER A 155 -5.50 -9.86 6.56
N GLU A 156 -5.57 -9.75 5.24
CA GLU A 156 -5.41 -10.84 4.28
C GLU A 156 -4.31 -10.51 3.27
N THR A 157 -3.49 -11.51 2.91
CA THR A 157 -2.39 -11.35 1.95
C THR A 157 -2.73 -11.81 0.54
N LYS A 158 -3.92 -12.39 0.34
CA LYS A 158 -4.32 -12.94 -0.95
C LYS A 158 -4.95 -11.87 -1.82
N ASP A 159 -4.33 -11.62 -2.97
CA ASP A 159 -4.88 -10.78 -4.01
C ASP A 159 -5.96 -11.56 -4.78
N VAL A 160 -7.24 -11.18 -4.64
CA VAL A 160 -8.37 -11.84 -5.33
C VAL A 160 -9.13 -10.84 -6.19
N PRO A 161 -8.91 -10.81 -7.53
CA PRO A 161 -9.43 -9.76 -8.41
C PRO A 161 -10.96 -9.67 -8.34
N PRO A 162 -11.53 -8.45 -8.49
CA PRO A 162 -12.96 -8.28 -8.59
C PRO A 162 -13.48 -9.05 -9.80
N LYS A 163 -14.69 -9.60 -9.67
CA LYS A 163 -15.36 -10.29 -10.76
C LYS A 163 -16.36 -9.33 -11.37
N PHE A 164 -16.27 -9.14 -12.68
CA PHE A 164 -17.24 -8.38 -13.44
C PHE A 164 -17.96 -9.33 -14.41
N PRO A 165 -19.26 -9.12 -14.67
CA PRO A 165 -19.95 -9.86 -15.70
C PRO A 165 -19.28 -9.60 -17.06
N GLU A 166 -19.11 -10.65 -17.87
CA GLU A 166 -18.64 -10.57 -19.25
C GLU A 166 -19.75 -10.05 -20.18
N THR A 167 -20.45 -8.98 -19.77
CA THR A 167 -21.44 -8.32 -20.60
C THR A 167 -20.77 -7.15 -21.30
N ILE A 168 -20.76 -7.19 -22.64
CA ILE A 168 -20.38 -6.05 -23.46
C ILE A 168 -21.56 -5.08 -23.40
N ASP A 169 -21.47 -4.09 -22.52
CA ASP A 169 -22.43 -3.00 -22.44
C ASP A 169 -21.96 -1.85 -23.34
N GLU A 170 -22.89 -1.21 -24.05
CA GLU A 170 -22.58 -0.09 -24.95
C GLU A 170 -22.30 1.21 -24.18
N ASN A 171 -22.45 1.16 -22.85
CA ASN A 171 -22.19 2.27 -21.93
C ASN A 171 -20.68 2.52 -21.76
N ILE A 172 -20.24 3.73 -22.07
CA ILE A 172 -18.85 4.18 -21.86
C ILE A 172 -18.81 5.31 -20.83
N ILE A 173 -17.78 5.33 -19.98
CA ILE A 173 -17.50 6.46 -19.08
C ILE A 173 -16.33 7.25 -19.67
N ILE A 174 -16.53 8.54 -19.92
CA ILE A 174 -15.50 9.44 -20.44
C ILE A 174 -15.12 10.45 -19.35
N PRO A 175 -13.87 10.44 -18.86
CA PRO A 175 -13.38 11.51 -18.00
C PRO A 175 -13.29 12.80 -18.83
N PHE A 176 -14.23 13.72 -18.61
CA PHE A 176 -14.45 14.86 -19.48
C PHE A 176 -13.74 16.11 -18.93
N THR A 177 -12.67 16.52 -19.60
CA THR A 177 -11.82 17.63 -19.16
C THR A 177 -12.13 18.95 -19.88
N PHE A 178 -13.22 19.01 -20.65
CA PHE A 178 -13.52 20.10 -21.60
C PHE A 178 -12.41 20.36 -22.64
N GLY A 179 -11.43 19.46 -22.74
CA GLY A 179 -10.38 19.51 -23.74
C GLY A 179 -10.89 19.04 -25.09
N LYS A 180 -10.23 19.50 -26.17
CA LYS A 180 -10.55 19.11 -27.55
C LYS A 180 -10.58 17.59 -27.73
N ASP A 181 -9.65 16.90 -27.06
CA ASP A 181 -9.55 15.45 -27.13
C ASP A 181 -10.77 14.78 -26.47
N SER A 182 -11.20 15.24 -25.29
CA SER A 182 -12.40 14.70 -24.64
C SER A 182 -13.68 14.92 -25.45
N PHE A 183 -13.77 16.05 -26.17
CA PHE A 183 -14.87 16.30 -27.12
C PHE A 183 -14.81 15.36 -28.32
N LEU A 184 -13.62 15.14 -28.88
CA LEU A 184 -13.43 14.20 -29.99
C LEU A 184 -13.81 12.78 -29.58
N THR A 185 -13.34 12.31 -28.42
CA THR A 185 -13.68 10.99 -27.87
C THR A 185 -15.18 10.84 -27.66
N TYR A 186 -15.85 11.87 -27.12
CA TYR A 186 -17.29 11.87 -26.94
C TYR A 186 -18.05 11.75 -28.27
N ASN A 187 -17.67 12.55 -29.28
CA ASN A 187 -18.33 12.53 -30.57
C ASN A 187 -18.11 11.20 -31.30
N ILE A 188 -16.89 10.67 -31.29
CA ILE A 188 -16.58 9.36 -31.89
C ILE A 188 -17.38 8.26 -31.19
N ALA A 189 -17.42 8.26 -29.84
CA ALA A 189 -18.17 7.27 -29.08
C ALA A 189 -19.66 7.27 -29.46
N LYS A 190 -20.26 8.46 -29.64
CA LYS A 190 -21.63 8.57 -30.15
C LYS A 190 -21.79 8.08 -31.58
N GLU A 191 -20.84 8.38 -32.45
CA GLU A 191 -20.90 8.01 -33.87
C GLU A 191 -20.86 6.49 -34.08
N ILE A 192 -20.07 5.78 -33.26
CA ILE A 192 -19.98 4.31 -33.30
C ILE A 192 -21.11 3.60 -32.52
N GLY A 193 -22.11 4.33 -32.03
CA GLY A 193 -23.28 3.77 -31.36
C GLY A 193 -23.12 3.50 -29.87
N LEU A 194 -22.06 3.98 -29.22
CA LEU A 194 -21.91 3.83 -27.77
C LEU A 194 -22.71 4.90 -27.01
N HIS A 195 -22.93 4.64 -25.72
CA HIS A 195 -23.65 5.52 -24.80
C HIS A 195 -22.67 6.16 -23.80
N PRO A 196 -22.01 7.28 -24.18
CA PRO A 196 -21.03 7.91 -23.30
C PRO A 196 -21.69 8.70 -22.16
N THR A 197 -21.27 8.40 -20.93
CA THR A 197 -21.52 9.17 -19.72
C THR A 197 -20.29 10.01 -19.42
N LEU A 198 -20.46 11.33 -19.35
CA LEU A 198 -19.39 12.27 -19.04
C LEU A 198 -19.23 12.39 -17.51
N VAL A 199 -17.99 12.29 -17.02
CA VAL A 199 -17.64 12.40 -15.60
C VAL A 199 -16.53 13.41 -15.38
#